data_AF-A0A8T1GYJ6-F1
#
_entry.id   AF-A0A8T1GYJ6-F1
#
_cell.length_a   1.000
_cell.length_b   1.000
_cell.length_c   1.000
_cell.angle_alpha   90.00
_cell.angle_beta   90.00
_cell.angle_gamma   90.00
#
_symmetry.space_group_name_H-M   'P 1'
#
loop_
_entity.id
_entity.type
_entity.pdbx_description
1 polymer ?
#
loop_
_entity_poly.entity_id
_entity_poly.type
_entity_poly.pdbx_seq_one_letter_code
_entity_poly.pdbx_strand_id
1 'polypeptide(L)' 'MDINAAFVKRIYETVKASATYREYFVGMKMVIVLDSAPAHNQTEERLEEVIAEHGDLELLRLGPYYPMLNPIEASLRRE' A
#
# COMPACT_ATOMS: atom_id res chain seq x y z
N MET A 1 11.96 -6.68 -8.83
CA MET A 1 12.04 -5.78 -7.67
C MET A 1 11.46 -4.41 -8.02
N ASP A 2 12.00 -3.67 -9.01
CA ASP A 2 11.36 -2.43 -9.50
C ASP A 2 9.91 -2.61 -9.98
N ILE A 3 9.60 -3.80 -10.49
CA ILE A 3 8.24 -4.17 -10.92
C ILE A 3 7.23 -4.01 -9.77
N ASN A 4 7.59 -4.37 -8.53
CA ASN A 4 6.67 -4.31 -7.39
C ASN A 4 6.42 -2.86 -6.96
N ALA A 5 7.48 -2.05 -6.87
CA ALA A 5 7.36 -0.62 -6.56
C ALA A 5 6.56 0.12 -7.64
N ALA A 6 6.85 -0.14 -8.92
CA ALA A 6 6.10 0.42 -10.05
C ALA A 6 4.63 -0.04 -10.04
N PHE A 7 4.37 -1.29 -9.68
CA PHE A 7 3.00 -1.81 -9.54
C PHE A 7 2.22 -1.10 -8.43
N VAL A 8 2.83 -0.91 -7.26
CA VAL A 8 2.21 -0.18 -6.13
C VAL A 8 1.97 1.29 -6.50
N LYS A 9 2.93 1.96 -7.16
CA LYS A 9 2.74 3.32 -7.69
C LYS A 9 1.54 3.40 -8.63
N ARG A 10 1.41 2.43 -9.54
CA ARG A 10 0.27 2.37 -10.46
C ARG A 10 -1.07 2.19 -9.73
N ILE A 11 -1.11 1.39 -8.66
CA ILE A 11 -2.31 1.24 -7.82
C ILE A 11 -2.65 2.59 -7.19
N TYR A 12 -1.68 3.27 -6.59
CA TYR A 12 -1.86 4.58 -5.99
C TYR A 12 -2.47 5.59 -6.97
N GLU A 13 -1.87 5.73 -8.17
CA GLU A 13 -2.35 6.62 -9.23
C GLU A 13 -3.77 6.25 -9.69
N THR A 14 -4.04 4.95 -9.83
CA THR A 14 -5.36 4.45 -10.24
C THR A 14 -6.43 4.76 -9.20
N VAL A 15 -6.13 4.56 -7.92
CA VAL A 15 -7.05 4.85 -6.81
C VAL A 15 -7.30 6.36 -6.72
N LYS A 16 -6.26 7.19 -6.81
CA LYS A 16 -6.37 8.66 -6.85
C LYS A 16 -7.27 9.16 -7.98
N ALA A 17 -7.17 8.53 -9.15
CA ALA A 17 -7.97 8.89 -10.31
C ALA A 17 -9.44 8.41 -10.22
N SER A 18 -9.75 7.47 -9.33
CA SER A 18 -11.09 6.91 -9.18
C SER A 18 -12.11 7.97 -8.75
N ALA A 19 -13.34 7.84 -9.25
CA ALA A 19 -14.45 8.72 -8.86
C ALA A 19 -14.69 8.66 -7.34
N THR A 20 -14.65 7.46 -6.76
CA THR A 20 -14.83 7.25 -5.32
C THR A 20 -13.80 8.02 -4.49
N TYR A 21 -12.51 7.97 -4.85
CA TYR A 21 -11.50 8.75 -4.14
C TYR A 21 -11.77 10.26 -4.28
N ARG A 22 -12.04 10.71 -5.51
CA ARG A 22 -12.28 12.12 -5.82
C ARG A 22 -13.52 12.71 -5.14
N GLU A 23 -14.52 11.90 -4.84
CA GLU A 23 -15.76 12.33 -4.22
C GLU A 23 -15.70 12.26 -2.68
N TYR A 24 -15.06 11.25 -2.11
CA TYR A 24 -15.16 10.96 -0.67
C TYR A 24 -13.85 11.08 0.11
N PHE A 25 -12.69 11.03 -0.56
CA PHE A 25 -11.39 10.83 0.11
C PHE A 25 -10.33 11.87 -0.27
N VAL A 26 -10.68 12.92 -1.01
CA VAL A 26 -9.77 14.03 -1.34
C VAL A 26 -9.24 14.69 -0.07
N GLY A 27 -7.92 14.88 0.00
CA GLY A 27 -7.23 15.46 1.14
C GLY A 27 -6.93 14.46 2.26
N MET A 28 -7.42 13.22 2.17
CA MET A 28 -7.05 12.14 3.10
C MET A 28 -5.72 11.52 2.69
N LYS A 29 -4.92 11.17 3.70
CA LYS A 29 -3.70 10.36 3.50
C LYS A 29 -4.06 8.96 3.02
N MET A 30 -3.26 8.43 2.10
CA MET A 30 -3.33 7.06 1.65
C MET A 30 -2.26 6.23 2.34
N VAL A 31 -2.63 5.06 2.85
CA VAL A 31 -1.69 4.17 3.55
C VAL A 31 -1.54 2.88 2.75
N ILE A 32 -0.31 2.54 2.39
CA ILE A 32 0.04 1.24 1.82
C ILE A 32 0.44 0.32 2.98
N VAL A 33 -0.22 -0.83 3.10
CA VAL A 33 0.09 -1.82 4.13
C VAL A 33 0.86 -2.98 3.49
N LEU A 34 2.09 -3.22 3.95
CA LEU A 34 2.90 -4.37 3.54
C LEU A 34 2.91 -5.43 4.64
N ASP A 35 2.81 -6.70 4.26
CA ASP A 35 3.02 -7.80 5.20
C ASP A 35 4.52 -7.96 5.53
N SER A 36 4.82 -8.86 6.45
CA SER A 36 6.19 -9.07 6.93
C SER A 36 7.04 -10.00 6.04
N ALA A 37 6.55 -10.46 4.87
CA ALA A 37 7.27 -11.48 4.12
C ALA A 37 8.61 -10.95 3.58
N PRO A 38 9.68 -11.77 3.54
CA PRO A 38 11.03 -11.30 3.19
C PRO A 38 11.13 -10.59 1.83
N ALA A 39 10.26 -10.94 0.87
CA ALA A 39 10.19 -10.31 -0.44
C ALA A 39 9.78 -8.82 -0.39
N HIS A 40 9.20 -8.35 0.71
CA HIS A 40 8.72 -6.98 0.87
C HIS A 40 9.77 -6.03 1.45
N ASN A 41 10.87 -6.51 2.07
CA ASN A 41 11.97 -5.65 2.56
C ASN A 41 12.52 -4.74 1.46
N GLN A 42 12.76 -5.32 0.29
CA GLN A 42 13.33 -4.59 -0.86
C GLN A 42 12.27 -3.74 -1.58
N THR A 43 10.99 -4.06 -1.40
CA THR A 43 9.89 -3.25 -1.94
C THR A 43 9.67 -2.01 -1.07
N GLU A 44 9.83 -2.12 0.25
CA GLU A 44 9.75 -1.01 1.21
C GLU A 44 10.80 0.06 0.93
N GLU A 45 12.09 -0.28 0.86
CA GLU A 45 13.17 0.70 0.58
C GLU A 45 12.93 1.51 -0.70
N ARG A 46 12.48 0.84 -1.78
CA ARG A 46 12.21 1.50 -3.05
C ARG A 46 10.89 2.28 -3.05
N LEU A 47 9.91 1.85 -2.25
CA LEU A 47 8.67 2.57 -2.06
C LEU A 47 8.88 3.84 -1.27
N GLU A 48 9.74 3.84 -0.25
CA GLU A 48 10.06 5.06 0.50
C GLU A 48 10.59 6.18 -0.41
N GLU A 49 11.41 5.84 -1.41
CA GLU A 49 11.88 6.81 -2.41
C GLU A 49 10.75 7.35 -3.30
N VAL A 50 9.82 6.47 -3.73
CA VAL A 50 8.65 6.87 -4.52
C VAL A 50 7.65 7.68 -3.70
N ILE A 51 7.48 7.33 -2.42
CA ILE A 51 6.55 7.94 -1.47
C ILE A 51 7.07 9.30 -1.01
N ALA A 52 8.38 9.51 -0.90
CA ALA A 52 8.97 10.79 -0.53
C ALA A 52 8.53 11.94 -1.47
N GLU A 53 8.17 11.63 -2.72
CA GLU A 53 7.64 12.60 -3.69
C GLU A 53 6.14 12.92 -3.47
N HIS A 54 5.43 12.15 -2.64
CA HIS A 54 4.00 12.22 -2.39
C HIS A 54 3.69 12.44 -0.90
N GLY A 55 3.52 13.71 -0.51
CA GLY A 55 3.31 14.10 0.90
C GLY A 55 2.02 13.59 1.57
N ASP A 56 1.14 12.93 0.81
CA ASP A 56 -0.12 12.34 1.26
C ASP A 56 -0.13 10.81 1.20
N LEU A 57 1.01 10.18 0.91
CA LEU A 57 1.18 8.74 0.91
C LEU A 57 2.03 8.30 2.10
N GLU A 58 1.58 7.29 2.84
CA GLU A 58 2.30 6.70 3.97
C GLU A 58 2.48 5.19 3.77
N LEU A 59 3.59 4.67 4.27
CA LEU A 59 3.89 3.25 4.27
C LEU A 59 3.75 2.69 5.68
N LEU A 60 2.97 1.62 5.83
CA LEU A 60 2.84 0.88 7.07
C LEU A 60 3.29 -0.56 6.85
N ARG A 61 4.27 -0.99 7.64
CA ARG A 61 4.73 -2.37 7.65
C ARG A 61 4.17 -3.13 8.84
N LEU A 62 3.54 -4.28 8.56
CA LEU A 62 3.05 -5.17 9.61
C LEU A 62 4.19 -5.96 10.24
N GLY A 63 4.09 -6.18 11.55
CA GLY A 63 5.00 -7.06 12.27
C GLY A 63 4.85 -8.53 11.85
N PRO A 64 5.84 -9.38 12.18
CA PRO A 64 5.78 -10.80 11.87
C PRO A 64 4.57 -11.51 12.48
N TYR A 65 3.98 -12.42 11.72
CA TYR A 65 2.91 -13.33 12.19
C TYR A 65 1.63 -12.63 12.69
N TYR A 66 1.30 -11.46 12.16
CA TYR A 66 0.02 -10.78 12.40
C TYR A 66 -0.92 -10.78 11.19
N PRO A 67 -1.28 -11.94 10.60
CA PRO A 67 -2.18 -12.00 9.45
C PRO A 67 -3.59 -11.45 9.78
N MET A 68 -4.00 -11.54 11.05
CA MET A 68 -5.27 -10.96 11.51
C MET A 68 -5.31 -9.43 11.40
N LEU A 69 -4.15 -8.77 11.34
CA LEU A 69 -4.03 -7.32 11.17
C LEU A 69 -3.89 -6.91 9.70
N ASN A 70 -3.85 -7.88 8.77
CA ASN A 70 -3.83 -7.61 7.35
C ASN A 70 -5.26 -7.68 6.79
N PRO A 71 -5.88 -6.55 6.39
CA PRO A 71 -7.27 -6.54 5.92
C PRO A 71 -7.53 -7.45 4.71
N ILE A 72 -6.52 -7.75 3.90
CA ILE A 72 -6.70 -8.65 2.75
C ILE A 72 -6.92 -10.11 3.18
N GLU A 73 -6.33 -10.53 4.31
CA GLU A 73 -6.49 -11.88 4.85
C GLU A 73 -7.93 -12.13 5.29
N ALA A 74 -8.60 -11.09 5.82
CA ALA A 74 -10.02 -11.17 6.18
C ALA A 74 -10.92 -11.39 4.95
N SER A 75 -10.51 -10.89 3.78
CA SER A 75 -11.25 -11.08 2.52
C SER A 75 -11.05 -12.46 1.92
N LEU A 76 -9.91 -13.10 2.19
CA LEU A 76 -9.59 -14.46 1.70
C LEU A 76 -10.24 -15.57 2.52
N ARG A 77 -10.74 -15.28 3.73
CA ARG A 77 -11.41 -16.24 4.64
C ARG A 77 -12.91 -16.46 4.38
N ARG A 78 -13.43 -16.07 3.20
CA ARG A 78 -14.81 -16.38 2.84
C ARG A 78 -14.90 -17.85 2.38
N GLU A 79 -15.19 -18.73 3.33
CA GLU A 79 -15.74 -20.08 3.11
C GLU A 79 -17.27 -20.05 3.25
#